data_AF-A0A962U2N8-F1
#
_entry.id   AF-A0A962U2N8-F1
#
_cell.length_a   1.000
_cell.length_b   1.000
_cell.length_c   1.000
_cell.angle_alpha   90.00
_cell.angle_beta   90.00
_cell.angle_gamma   90.00
#
_symmetry.space_group_name_H-M   'P 1'
#
loop_
_entity.id
_entity.type
_entity.pdbx_description
1 polymer ?
#
loop_
_entity_poly.entity_id
_entity_poly.type
_entity_poly.pdbx_seq_one_letter_code
_entity_poly.pdbx_strand_id
1 'polypeptide(L)'
;MRSSTMTNWTSLACVLAALGGLTGCSGSTEDVRVSLCKNLATALHPGAASIEWTGNENSFYRPEYAVTALTFDVLDNSGGRTASTAACHYEYEALDDTAITLADPLSAYATLPFKMTHNGQPLSDRDLLRLVNAEQRRLGKKAVDTLKKGAQDAADKLRSEMGR
;
A
#
# COMPACT_ATOMS: atom_id res chain seq x y z
N MET A 1 -72.23 13.28 24.81
CA MET A 1 -71.62 11.94 24.93
C MET A 1 -70.12 12.13 24.70
N ARG A 2 -69.32 12.41 25.73
CA ARG A 2 -68.66 11.45 26.64
C ARG A 2 -67.84 10.40 25.87
N SER A 3 -66.55 10.64 25.69
CA SER A 3 -65.52 9.88 26.41
C SER A 3 -64.12 10.47 26.22
N SER A 4 -63.52 10.85 27.33
CA SER A 4 -62.10 11.11 27.52
C SER A 4 -61.38 9.80 27.81
N THR A 5 -60.14 9.66 27.33
CA THR A 5 -59.07 9.00 28.08
C THR A 5 -57.72 9.60 27.67
N MET A 6 -57.18 10.43 28.57
CA MET A 6 -55.75 10.66 28.73
C MET A 6 -55.04 9.34 29.07
N THR A 7 -53.72 9.23 28.88
CA THR A 7 -52.72 8.95 29.94
C THR A 7 -51.31 8.70 29.38
N ASN A 8 -50.37 9.55 29.83
CA ASN A 8 -48.90 9.44 30.03
C ASN A 8 -47.94 9.13 28.87
N TRP A 9 -46.97 10.00 28.55
CA TRP A 9 -45.74 10.36 29.32
C TRP A 9 -44.84 9.17 29.67
N THR A 10 -43.78 8.95 28.89
CA THR A 10 -42.38 9.08 29.35
C THR A 10 -41.40 8.73 28.22
N SER A 11 -40.43 9.60 28.01
CA SER A 11 -39.25 9.39 27.18
C SER A 11 -38.41 8.22 27.71
N LEU A 12 -37.90 7.39 26.81
CA LEU A 12 -36.63 6.69 27.00
C LEU A 12 -36.00 6.45 25.64
N ALA A 13 -35.06 7.34 25.32
CA ALA A 13 -34.06 7.15 24.30
C ALA A 13 -33.19 5.96 24.69
N CYS A 14 -33.03 4.98 23.79
CA CYS A 14 -32.02 3.95 23.93
C CYS A 14 -31.44 3.55 22.57
N VAL A 15 -30.18 3.92 22.43
CA VAL A 15 -29.13 3.26 21.64
C VAL A 15 -29.23 3.39 20.12
N LEU A 16 -28.85 4.57 19.64
CA LEU A 16 -28.22 4.75 18.35
C LEU A 16 -26.84 5.38 18.59
N ALA A 17 -25.83 4.79 17.93
CA ALA A 17 -24.46 5.24 17.75
C ALA A 17 -23.35 4.51 18.53
N ALA A 18 -22.31 4.21 17.75
CA ALA A 18 -20.93 3.94 18.15
C ALA A 18 -20.51 2.49 18.46
N LEU A 19 -20.57 1.63 17.45
CA LEU A 19 -19.46 0.69 17.15
C LEU A 19 -19.15 0.71 15.64
N GLY A 20 -19.00 1.93 15.08
CA GLY A 20 -18.30 2.15 13.82
C GLY A 20 -16.85 2.47 14.14
N GLY A 21 -16.01 1.44 14.27
CA GLY A 21 -14.63 1.59 14.75
C GLY A 21 -13.62 0.60 14.16
N LEU A 22 -13.93 -0.02 13.02
CA LEU A 22 -12.95 -0.78 12.22
C LEU A 22 -12.79 -0.20 10.81
N THR A 23 -12.97 1.11 10.65
CA THR A 23 -12.56 1.80 9.41
C THR A 23 -11.06 2.05 9.47
N GLY A 24 -10.30 1.00 9.14
CA GLY A 24 -8.84 1.04 9.00
C GLY A 24 -8.27 0.02 8.01
N CYS A 25 -9.09 -0.82 7.38
CA CYS A 25 -8.72 -1.59 6.19
C CYS A 25 -9.36 -0.91 4.96
N SER A 26 -8.95 0.32 4.67
CA SER A 26 -9.29 0.98 3.41
C SER A 26 -8.03 1.59 2.80
N GLY A 27 -7.21 0.70 2.28
CA GLY A 27 -6.48 0.93 1.04
C GLY A 27 -6.81 -0.27 0.17
N SER A 28 -7.04 -0.07 -1.12
CA SER A 28 -6.99 -1.16 -2.10
C SER A 28 -5.87 -2.14 -1.72
N THR A 29 -6.12 -3.45 -1.74
CA THR A 29 -5.08 -4.49 -1.66
C THR A 29 -4.18 -4.37 -2.89
N GLU A 30 -3.44 -3.28 -2.96
CA GLU A 30 -2.48 -2.99 -4.02
C GLU A 30 -1.49 -4.13 -4.03
N ASP A 31 -1.30 -4.73 -5.21
CA ASP A 31 -0.35 -5.82 -5.37
C ASP A 31 1.04 -5.37 -4.93
N VAL A 32 1.77 -6.26 -4.25
CA VAL A 32 3.08 -5.99 -3.69
C VAL A 32 4.09 -5.50 -4.74
N ARG A 33 3.93 -5.91 -6.01
CA ARG A 33 4.75 -5.48 -7.15
C ARG A 33 4.43 -4.04 -7.54
N VAL A 34 3.16 -3.63 -7.48
CA VAL A 34 2.76 -2.23 -7.71
C VAL A 34 3.31 -1.34 -6.60
N SER A 35 3.11 -1.73 -5.34
CA SER A 35 3.67 -1.02 -4.19
C SER A 35 5.20 -0.92 -4.23
N LEU A 36 5.90 -2.00 -4.59
CA LEU A 36 7.35 -1.99 -4.74
C LEU A 36 7.79 -1.04 -5.86
N CYS A 37 7.14 -1.10 -7.03
CA CYS A 37 7.47 -0.22 -8.15
C CYS A 37 7.31 1.27 -7.76
N LYS A 38 6.25 1.61 -7.03
CA LYS A 38 6.04 2.96 -6.49
C LYS A 38 7.15 3.38 -5.53
N ASN A 39 7.61 2.49 -4.65
CA ASN A 39 8.70 2.78 -3.72
C ASN A 39 10.03 2.99 -4.47
N LEU A 40 10.34 2.16 -5.48
CA LEU A 40 11.54 2.32 -6.29
C LEU A 40 11.51 3.63 -7.11
N ALA A 41 10.36 3.96 -7.71
CA ALA A 41 10.18 5.22 -8.43
C ALA A 41 10.29 6.42 -7.48
N THR A 42 9.79 6.32 -6.25
CA THR A 42 9.96 7.38 -5.23
C THR A 42 11.42 7.59 -4.86
N ALA A 43 12.20 6.51 -4.74
CA ALA A 43 13.61 6.57 -4.42
C ALA A 43 14.47 7.25 -5.50
N LEU A 44 13.97 7.36 -6.74
CA LEU A 44 14.60 8.13 -7.82
C LEU A 44 14.48 9.65 -7.63
N HIS A 45 13.62 10.11 -6.70
CA HIS A 45 13.34 11.52 -6.46
C HIS A 45 13.61 11.94 -5.00
N PRO A 46 14.85 11.81 -4.49
CA PRO A 46 15.16 12.09 -3.08
C PRO A 46 14.97 13.57 -2.67
N GLY A 47 14.90 14.49 -3.63
CA GLY A 47 14.65 15.91 -3.39
C GLY A 47 13.19 16.36 -3.60
N ALA A 48 12.29 15.44 -3.94
CA ALA A 48 10.88 15.76 -4.11
C ALA A 48 10.24 16.11 -2.75
N ALA A 49 9.37 17.11 -2.76
CA ALA A 49 8.50 17.41 -1.62
C ALA A 49 7.41 16.34 -1.48
N SER A 50 6.81 15.95 -2.61
CA SER A 50 5.84 14.84 -2.68
C SER A 50 5.77 14.24 -4.08
N ILE A 51 5.14 13.07 -4.17
CA ILE A 51 4.79 12.42 -5.43
C ILE A 51 3.28 12.20 -5.44
N GLU A 52 2.61 12.68 -6.49
CA GLU A 52 1.18 12.48 -6.73
C GLU A 52 1.00 11.41 -7.81
N TRP A 53 0.48 10.24 -7.44
CA TRP A 53 0.21 9.16 -8.39
C TRP A 53 -1.03 9.47 -9.21
N THR A 54 -0.90 9.52 -10.54
CA THR A 54 -2.00 9.83 -11.46
C THR A 54 -2.56 8.59 -12.15
N GLY A 55 -1.79 7.50 -12.21
CA GLY A 55 -2.24 6.24 -12.79
C GLY A 55 -1.25 5.10 -12.62
N ASN A 56 -1.77 3.88 -12.74
CA ASN A 56 -1.00 2.67 -12.88
C ASN A 56 -1.70 1.71 -13.84
N GLU A 57 -0.93 1.04 -14.68
CA GLU A 57 -1.42 0.04 -15.64
C GLU A 57 -0.53 -1.20 -15.57
N ASN A 58 -1.14 -2.38 -15.65
CA ASN A 58 -0.42 -3.65 -15.68
C ASN A 58 -0.63 -4.33 -17.04
N SER A 59 0.47 -4.65 -17.69
CA SER A 59 0.49 -5.40 -18.96
C SER A 59 1.16 -6.75 -18.76
N PHE A 60 0.65 -7.79 -19.42
CA PHE A 60 1.10 -9.16 -19.26
C PHE A 60 1.56 -9.73 -20.60
N TYR A 61 2.83 -10.08 -20.69
CA TYR A 61 3.45 -10.73 -21.85
C TYR A 61 3.68 -12.18 -21.45
N ARG A 62 2.72 -13.04 -21.76
CA ARG A 62 2.71 -14.43 -21.27
C ARG A 62 3.42 -15.37 -22.25
N PRO A 63 4.28 -16.28 -21.76
CA PRO A 63 4.65 -16.51 -20.35
C PRO A 63 5.91 -15.74 -19.91
N GLU A 64 6.35 -14.69 -20.58
CA GLU A 64 7.68 -14.12 -20.35
C GLU A 64 7.78 -13.19 -19.14
N TYR A 65 6.96 -12.13 -19.07
CA TYR A 65 7.05 -11.12 -18.02
C TYR A 65 5.78 -10.26 -17.89
N ALA A 66 5.62 -9.64 -16.73
CA ALA A 66 4.63 -8.59 -16.50
C ALA A 66 5.31 -7.22 -16.42
N VAL A 67 4.56 -6.17 -16.74
CA VAL A 67 5.01 -4.78 -16.61
C VAL A 67 3.99 -4.01 -15.78
N THR A 68 4.45 -3.37 -14.71
CA THR A 68 3.69 -2.32 -14.02
C THR A 68 4.19 -0.97 -14.49
N ALA A 69 3.37 -0.25 -15.26
CA ALA A 69 3.62 1.12 -15.68
C ALA A 69 2.95 2.09 -14.69
N LEU A 70 3.67 3.16 -14.34
CA LEU A 70 3.26 4.20 -13.39
C LEU A 70 3.33 5.56 -14.07
N THR A 71 2.30 6.38 -13.85
CA THR A 71 2.31 7.81 -14.18
C THR A 71 2.13 8.62 -12.91
N PHE A 72 2.93 9.66 -12.74
CA PHE A 72 2.91 10.47 -11.52
C PHE A 72 3.47 11.88 -11.76
N ASP A 73 3.10 12.79 -10.89
CA ASP A 73 3.67 14.13 -10.81
C ASP A 73 4.65 14.22 -9.64
N VAL A 74 5.83 14.76 -9.89
CA VAL A 74 6.83 15.08 -8.88
C VAL A 74 6.68 16.55 -8.50
N LEU A 75 6.42 16.80 -7.23
CA LEU A 75 6.33 18.17 -6.69
C LEU A 75 7.65 18.53 -6.02
N ASP A 76 8.20 19.69 -6.35
CA ASP A 76 9.34 20.25 -5.66
C ASP A 76 8.93 21.19 -4.51
N ASN A 77 9.93 21.58 -3.70
CA ASN A 77 9.70 22.47 -2.55
C ASN A 77 9.33 23.91 -2.93
N SER A 78 9.47 24.29 -4.21
CA SER A 78 9.07 25.60 -4.75
C SER A 78 7.67 25.60 -5.37
N GLY A 79 6.96 24.46 -5.34
CA GLY A 79 5.64 24.30 -5.95
C GLY A 79 5.69 23.97 -7.44
N GLY A 80 6.87 23.72 -8.00
CA GLY A 80 7.03 23.20 -9.35
C GLY A 80 6.52 21.76 -9.45
N ARG A 81 5.92 21.44 -10.59
CA ARG A 81 5.32 20.13 -10.89
C ARG A 81 5.91 19.56 -12.17
N THR A 82 6.43 18.35 -12.09
CA THR A 82 7.01 17.64 -13.24
C THR A 82 6.32 16.29 -13.43
N ALA A 83 5.62 16.13 -14.55
CA ALA A 83 5.05 14.84 -14.94
C ALA A 83 6.19 13.84 -15.22
N SER A 84 6.05 12.61 -14.74
CA SER A 84 7.04 11.55 -14.82
C SER A 84 6.37 10.19 -15.01
N THR A 85 7.15 9.24 -15.53
CA THR A 85 6.73 7.85 -15.70
C THR A 85 7.80 6.88 -15.19
N ALA A 86 7.36 5.70 -14.76
CA ALA A 86 8.25 4.59 -14.45
C ALA A 86 7.60 3.28 -14.88
N ALA A 87 8.40 2.28 -15.23
CA ALA A 87 7.89 0.93 -15.47
C ALA A 87 8.81 -0.12 -14.84
N CYS A 88 8.22 -1.09 -14.13
CA CYS A 88 8.93 -2.22 -13.52
C CYS A 88 8.52 -3.51 -14.23
N HIS A 89 9.50 -4.31 -14.63
CA HIS A 89 9.29 -5.58 -15.31
C HIS A 89 9.58 -6.74 -14.37
N TYR A 90 8.69 -7.72 -14.32
CA TYR A 90 8.73 -8.88 -13.43
C TYR A 90 8.76 -10.17 -14.24
N GLU A 91 9.73 -11.04 -13.97
CA GLU A 91 9.84 -12.34 -14.67
C GLU A 91 8.65 -13.22 -14.30
N TYR A 92 8.22 -14.10 -15.20
CA TYR A 92 7.24 -15.12 -14.84
C TYR A 92 7.89 -16.18 -13.94
N GLU A 93 7.26 -16.47 -12.80
CA GLU A 93 7.79 -17.40 -11.76
C GLU A 93 6.76 -18.43 -11.29
N ALA A 94 5.57 -18.49 -11.88
CA ALA A 94 4.56 -19.47 -11.47
C ALA A 94 5.06 -20.89 -11.72
N LEU A 95 5.04 -21.70 -10.66
CA LEU A 95 5.36 -23.12 -10.74
C LEU A 95 4.15 -23.95 -11.22
N ASP A 96 2.92 -23.45 -11.00
CA ASP A 96 1.66 -24.10 -11.38
C ASP A 96 0.58 -23.07 -11.80
N ASP A 97 -0.17 -23.36 -12.86
CA ASP A 97 -1.37 -22.63 -13.27
C ASP A 97 -2.55 -22.99 -12.35
N THR A 98 -2.66 -22.27 -11.22
CA THR A 98 -3.75 -22.46 -10.25
C THR A 98 -4.89 -21.46 -10.48
N ALA A 99 -6.06 -21.71 -9.86
CA ALA A 99 -7.19 -20.78 -9.90
C ALA A 99 -6.87 -19.36 -9.36
N ILE A 100 -5.76 -19.19 -8.63
CA ILE A 100 -5.29 -17.91 -8.08
C ILE A 100 -4.80 -16.97 -9.20
N THR A 101 -4.12 -17.49 -10.23
CA THR A 101 -3.60 -16.66 -11.33
C THR A 101 -4.71 -16.09 -12.23
N LEU A 102 -5.89 -16.71 -12.21
CA LEU A 102 -7.08 -16.19 -12.88
C LEU A 102 -7.69 -14.98 -12.15
N ALA A 103 -7.61 -14.96 -10.82
CA ALA A 103 -8.14 -13.86 -10.00
C ALA A 103 -7.13 -12.71 -9.83
N ASP A 104 -5.84 -13.05 -9.72
CA ASP A 104 -4.73 -12.10 -9.62
C ASP A 104 -3.61 -12.51 -10.58
N PRO A 105 -3.61 -11.99 -11.82
CA PRO A 105 -2.59 -12.35 -12.80
C PRO A 105 -1.17 -11.94 -12.40
N LEU A 106 -0.98 -10.92 -11.56
CA LEU A 106 0.36 -10.51 -11.11
C LEU A 106 0.99 -11.55 -10.18
N SER A 107 0.18 -12.34 -9.47
CA SER A 107 0.67 -13.42 -8.59
C SER A 107 1.56 -14.44 -9.29
N ALA A 108 1.45 -14.60 -10.61
CA ALA A 108 2.25 -15.51 -11.42
C ALA A 108 3.70 -15.03 -11.68
N TYR A 109 4.06 -13.81 -11.30
CA TYR A 109 5.33 -13.18 -11.63
C TYR A 109 6.20 -12.95 -10.40
N ALA A 110 7.49 -12.76 -10.59
CA ALA A 110 8.44 -12.40 -9.55
C ALA A 110 7.97 -11.17 -8.77
N THR A 111 8.32 -11.10 -7.48
CA THR A 111 8.04 -9.92 -6.66
C THR A 111 9.05 -8.79 -6.90
N LEU A 112 10.28 -9.14 -7.27
CA LEU A 112 11.35 -8.19 -7.56
C LEU A 112 11.46 -7.94 -9.07
N PRO A 113 11.64 -6.69 -9.51
CA PRO A 113 11.79 -6.43 -10.92
C PRO A 113 13.20 -6.77 -11.41
N PHE A 114 13.29 -7.40 -12.57
CA PHE A 114 14.57 -7.64 -13.26
C PHE A 114 15.00 -6.44 -14.13
N LYS A 115 14.04 -5.56 -14.47
CA LYS A 115 14.28 -4.34 -15.25
C LYS A 115 13.37 -3.22 -14.78
N MET A 116 13.89 -2.00 -14.81
CA MET A 116 13.11 -0.78 -14.56
C MET A 116 13.45 0.30 -15.57
N THR A 117 12.45 1.08 -15.99
CA THR A 117 12.64 2.32 -16.75
C THR A 117 12.09 3.52 -15.97
N HIS A 118 12.69 4.68 -16.20
CA HIS A 118 12.23 5.98 -15.69
C HIS A 118 12.24 6.98 -16.83
N ASN A 119 11.10 7.63 -17.09
CA ASN A 119 10.90 8.52 -18.24
C ASN A 119 11.36 7.88 -19.57
N GLY A 120 11.06 6.59 -19.74
CA GLY A 120 11.44 5.79 -20.91
C GLY A 120 12.91 5.35 -20.98
N GLN A 121 13.76 5.83 -20.06
CA GLN A 121 15.18 5.44 -20.02
C GLN A 121 15.38 4.23 -19.09
N PRO A 122 16.06 3.17 -19.54
CA PRO A 122 16.36 2.03 -18.68
C PRO A 122 17.37 2.40 -17.59
N LEU A 123 17.14 1.92 -16.39
CA LEU A 123 18.15 1.94 -15.33
C LEU A 123 19.24 0.93 -15.65
N SER A 124 20.49 1.21 -15.24
CA SER A 124 21.53 0.18 -15.27
C SER A 124 21.24 -0.90 -14.24
N ASP A 125 21.65 -2.15 -14.51
CA ASP A 125 21.47 -3.27 -13.57
C ASP A 125 22.01 -2.97 -12.18
N ARG A 126 23.16 -2.28 -12.11
CA ARG A 126 23.79 -1.86 -10.86
C ARG A 126 22.92 -0.86 -10.09
N ASP A 127 22.31 0.10 -10.79
CA ASP A 127 21.47 1.10 -10.15
C ASP A 127 20.13 0.51 -9.71
N LEU A 128 19.53 -0.37 -10.52
CA LEU A 128 18.35 -1.15 -10.13
C LEU A 128 18.62 -2.01 -8.89
N LEU A 129 19.71 -2.79 -8.89
CA LEU A 129 20.10 -3.62 -7.76
C LEU A 129 20.34 -2.78 -6.50
N ARG A 130 20.91 -1.57 -6.63
CA ARG A 130 21.09 -0.65 -5.50
C ARG A 130 19.74 -0.21 -4.93
N LEU A 131 18.79 0.18 -5.77
CA LEU A 131 17.46 0.62 -5.35
C LEU A 131 16.69 -0.52 -4.66
N VAL A 132 16.68 -1.70 -5.26
CA VAL A 132 16.01 -2.90 -4.70
C VAL A 132 16.60 -3.25 -3.34
N ASN A 133 17.93 -3.31 -3.21
CA ASN A 133 18.58 -3.61 -1.93
C ASN A 133 18.29 -2.55 -0.85
N ALA A 134 18.29 -1.26 -1.23
CA ALA A 134 17.96 -0.19 -0.30
C ALA A 134 16.52 -0.32 0.20
N GLU A 135 15.59 -0.65 -0.69
CA GLU A 135 14.18 -0.80 -0.38
C GLU A 135 13.90 -2.04 0.48
N GLN A 136 14.49 -3.19 0.16
CA GLN A 136 14.40 -4.40 1.00
C GLN A 136 14.93 -4.15 2.41
N ARG A 137 16.05 -3.43 2.56
CA ARG A 137 16.57 -3.04 3.88
C ARG A 137 15.62 -2.13 4.63
N ARG A 138 14.99 -1.16 3.94
CA ARG A 138 14.00 -0.25 4.52
C ARG A 138 12.78 -1.01 5.03
N LEU A 139 12.23 -1.90 4.22
CA LEU A 139 11.09 -2.75 4.58
C LEU A 139 11.43 -3.68 5.76
N GLY A 140 12.61 -4.30 5.75
CA GLY A 140 13.08 -5.13 6.85
C GLY A 140 13.20 -4.36 8.17
N LYS A 141 13.77 -3.15 8.15
CA LYS A 141 13.83 -2.28 9.34
C LYS A 141 12.44 -1.92 9.85
N LYS A 142 11.53 -1.51 8.96
CA LYS A 142 10.15 -1.17 9.31
C LYS A 142 9.43 -2.33 9.99
N ALA A 143 9.63 -3.56 9.51
CA ALA A 143 9.05 -4.76 10.12
C ALA A 143 9.58 -4.99 11.55
N VAL A 144 10.90 -4.88 11.75
CA VAL A 144 11.54 -5.00 13.07
C VAL A 144 11.05 -3.92 14.04
N ASP A 145 10.96 -2.67 13.58
CA ASP A 145 10.49 -1.54 14.41
C ASP A 145 9.03 -1.72 14.83
N THR A 146 8.19 -2.22 13.90
CA THR A 146 6.78 -2.51 14.17
C THR A 146 6.64 -3.60 15.23
N LEU A 147 7.44 -4.67 15.14
CA LEU A 147 7.46 -5.75 16.12
C LEU A 147 7.92 -5.25 17.50
N LYS A 148 8.98 -4.44 17.54
CA LYS A 148 9.49 -3.84 18.78
C LYS A 148 8.44 -2.98 19.46
N LYS A 149 7.74 -2.13 18.70
CA LYS A 149 6.67 -1.28 19.21
C LYS A 149 5.52 -2.12 19.77
N GLY A 150 5.07 -3.15 19.06
CA GLY A 150 4.02 -4.05 19.53
C GLY A 150 4.37 -4.76 20.85
N ALA A 151 5.63 -5.18 21.01
CA ALA A 151 6.10 -5.78 22.25
C ALA A 151 6.15 -4.76 23.41
N GLN A 152 6.56 -3.52 23.16
CA GLN A 152 6.56 -2.44 24.15
C GLN A 152 5.14 -2.10 24.60
N ASP A 153 4.22 -1.92 23.65
CA ASP A 153 2.81 -1.60 23.92
C ASP A 153 2.14 -2.71 24.77
N ALA A 154 2.44 -3.98 24.49
CA ALA A 154 1.94 -5.11 25.28
C ALA A 154 2.50 -5.13 26.72
N ALA A 155 3.80 -4.85 26.89
CA ALA A 155 4.43 -4.80 28.21
C ALA A 155 3.88 -3.65 29.07
N ASP A 156 3.65 -2.48 28.46
CA ASP A 156 3.13 -1.31 29.16
C ASP A 156 1.67 -1.50 29.58
N LYS A 157 0.86 -2.17 28.73
CA LYS A 157 -0.50 -2.57 29.10
C LYS A 157 -0.52 -3.46 30.35
N LEU A 158 0.31 -4.52 30.40
CA LEU A 158 0.40 -5.41 31.56
C LEU A 158 0.82 -4.67 32.84
N ARG A 159 1.79 -3.75 32.75
CA ARG A 159 2.21 -2.92 33.91
C ARG A 159 1.08 -2.06 34.44
N SER A 160 0.29 -1.46 33.55
CA SER A 160 -0.86 -0.61 33.96
C SER A 160 -2.00 -1.40 34.61
N GLU A 161 -2.16 -2.68 34.26
CA GLU A 161 -3.19 -3.56 34.83
C GLU A 161 -2.78 -4.11 36.20
N MET A 162 -1.47 -4.35 36.44
CA MET A 162 -0.95 -4.84 37.74
C MET A 162 -0.70 -3.73 38.79
N GLY A 163 -0.71 -2.46 38.38
CA GLY A 163 -0.55 -1.30 39.27
C GLY A 163 -1.87 -0.81 39.92
N ARG A 164 -2.96 -1.55 39.73
CA ARG A 164 -4.27 -1.38 40.38
C ARG A 164 -4.53 -2.54 41.34
#